data_AF-A0AAD9LB09-F1
#
_entry.id   AF-A0AAD9LB09-F1
#
_cell.length_a   1.000
_cell.length_b   1.000
_cell.length_c   1.000
_cell.angle_alpha   90.00
_cell.angle_beta   90.00
_cell.angle_gamma   90.00
#
_symmetry.space_group_name_H-M   'P 1'
#
loop_
_entity.id
_entity.type
_entity.pdbx_description
1 polymer ?
#
loop_
_entity_poly.entity_id
_entity_poly.type
_entity_poly.pdbx_seq_one_letter_code
_entity_poly.pdbx_strand_id
1 'polypeptide(L)'
;MAPNLKMMGVTLSLAMATRYVLDPDSSFQTNIVRGIYGLSQLFCYAVMVYLYVKAKNNTEPGVITVKEDLGFGQTGDRDEKITVAEHDQRMVWKEIQRYALGTGVTLLVHWKWGFFPPLVIQTITQPFNLFQSPIVKVNLLGERAWGELRRPWTDRNDMSKSINSWNDTIMSALGEPPVKVSKKASKKAAKRKNK
;
A
#
# COMPACT_ATOMS: atom_id res chain seq x y z
N MET A 1 6.70 -6.05 -12.26
CA MET A 1 7.36 -4.74 -12.13
C MET A 1 8.84 -5.01 -11.90
N ALA A 2 9.74 -4.50 -12.73
CA ALA A 2 11.16 -4.61 -12.46
C ALA A 2 11.48 -3.93 -11.11
N PRO A 3 12.33 -4.52 -10.26
CA PRO A 3 12.73 -3.88 -9.00
C PRO A 3 13.35 -2.52 -9.29
N ASN A 4 12.88 -1.48 -8.60
CA ASN A 4 13.44 -0.14 -8.72
C ASN A 4 14.84 -0.12 -8.08
N LEU A 5 15.84 -0.48 -8.89
CA LEU A 5 17.22 -0.70 -8.46
C LEU A 5 17.81 0.54 -7.77
N LYS A 6 17.40 1.75 -8.21
CA LYS A 6 17.80 3.02 -7.59
C LYS A 6 17.29 3.12 -6.14
N MET A 7 16.01 2.84 -5.91
CA MET A 7 15.44 2.87 -4.56
C MET A 7 16.01 1.76 -3.67
N MET A 8 16.32 0.60 -4.24
CA MET A 8 16.98 -0.49 -3.50
C MET A 8 18.38 -0.07 -3.02
N GLY A 9 19.18 0.55 -3.90
CA GLY A 9 20.48 1.12 -3.54
C GLY A 9 20.40 2.18 -2.43
N VAL A 10 19.41 3.08 -2.51
CA VAL A 10 19.14 4.08 -1.47
C VAL A 10 18.76 3.41 -0.13
N THR A 11 17.88 2.41 -0.15
CA THR A 11 17.47 1.73 1.08
C THR A 11 18.62 0.99 1.77
N LEU A 12 19.49 0.33 1.01
CA LEU A 12 20.65 -0.38 1.53
C LEU A 12 21.70 0.57 2.11
N SER A 13 21.98 1.66 1.40
CA SER A 13 22.92 2.69 1.87
C SER A 13 22.40 3.38 3.14
N LEU A 14 21.11 3.70 3.24
CA LEU A 14 20.49 4.21 4.46
C LEU A 14 20.56 3.20 5.61
N ALA A 15 20.33 1.91 5.34
CA ALA A 15 20.43 0.86 6.35
C ALA A 15 21.85 0.74 6.93
N MET A 16 22.86 0.74 6.04
CA MET A 16 24.26 0.72 6.45
C MET A 16 24.64 2.00 7.20
N ALA A 17 24.34 3.18 6.65
CA ALA A 17 24.62 4.45 7.29
C ALA A 17 23.99 4.54 8.69
N THR A 18 22.76 4.06 8.85
CA THR A 18 22.12 4.00 10.18
C THR A 18 22.94 3.18 11.16
N ARG A 19 23.51 2.04 10.76
CA ARG A 19 24.31 1.20 11.65
C ARG A 19 25.70 1.76 11.96
N TYR A 20 26.31 2.49 11.02
CA TYR A 20 27.67 3.02 11.18
C TYR A 20 27.72 4.40 11.82
N VAL A 21 26.68 5.23 11.62
CA VAL A 21 26.67 6.64 12.05
C VAL A 21 25.84 6.86 13.30
N LEU A 22 24.74 6.11 13.47
CA LEU A 22 23.84 6.32 14.60
C LEU A 22 24.38 5.65 15.85
N ASP A 23 24.61 6.45 16.88
CA ASP A 23 24.89 5.97 18.22
C ASP A 23 23.56 5.79 18.99
N PRO A 24 23.12 4.53 19.24
CA PRO A 24 21.87 4.27 19.93
C PRO A 24 21.90 4.65 21.43
N ASP A 25 23.08 4.84 22.03
CA ASP A 25 23.21 5.25 23.43
C ASP A 25 23.07 6.77 23.59
N SER A 26 23.25 7.53 22.50
CA SER A 26 23.05 8.97 22.48
C SER A 26 21.56 9.34 22.45
N SER A 27 21.05 9.82 23.59
CA SER A 27 19.66 10.30 23.71
C SER A 27 19.33 11.44 22.73
N PHE A 28 20.31 12.25 22.35
CA PHE A 28 20.11 13.35 21.39
C PHE A 28 19.88 12.82 19.97
N GLN A 29 20.75 11.94 19.47
CA GLN A 29 20.64 11.39 18.12
C GLN A 29 19.36 10.57 17.95
N THR A 30 19.04 9.73 18.93
CA THR A 30 17.86 8.88 18.90
C THR A 30 16.56 9.70 18.88
N ASN A 31 16.48 10.79 19.66
CA ASN A 31 15.32 11.68 19.66
C ASN A 31 15.19 12.47 18.34
N ILE A 32 16.29 12.87 17.71
CA ILE A 32 16.26 13.49 16.39
C ILE A 32 15.68 12.53 15.36
N VAL A 33 16.15 11.28 15.29
CA VAL A 33 15.64 10.29 14.33
C VAL A 33 14.14 10.05 14.53
N ARG A 34 13.70 9.91 15.78
CA ARG A 34 12.28 9.76 16.12
C ARG A 34 11.46 10.98 15.70
N GLY A 35 11.97 12.19 15.96
CA GLY A 35 11.32 13.45 15.59
C GLY A 35 11.16 13.62 14.08
N ILE A 36 12.23 13.36 13.31
CA ILE A 36 12.20 13.45 11.84
C ILE A 36 11.26 12.37 11.27
N TYR A 37 11.31 11.14 11.79
CA TYR A 37 10.37 10.10 11.38
C TYR A 37 8.92 10.54 11.64
N GLY A 38 8.63 11.00 12.86
CA GLY A 38 7.30 11.50 13.23
C GLY A 38 6.81 12.63 12.33
N LEU A 39 7.68 13.58 11.99
CA LEU A 39 7.37 14.68 11.08
C LEU A 39 7.08 14.16 9.66
N SER A 40 7.89 13.21 9.16
CA SER A 40 7.68 12.60 7.84
C SER A 40 6.37 11.80 7.77
N GLN A 41 6.03 11.05 8.83
CA GLN A 41 4.74 10.36 8.93
C GLN A 41 3.58 11.35 8.94
N LEU A 42 3.66 12.39 9.78
CA LEU A 42 2.63 13.42 9.89
C LEU A 42 2.39 14.10 8.55
N PHE A 43 3.47 14.42 7.82
CA PHE A 43 3.38 14.96 6.47
C PHE A 43 2.63 14.01 5.52
N CYS A 44 2.97 12.72 5.50
CA CYS A 44 2.28 11.74 4.65
C CYS A 44 0.79 11.64 4.99
N TYR A 45 0.44 11.59 6.28
CA TYR A 45 -0.95 11.57 6.72
C TYR A 45 -1.70 12.85 6.38
N ALA A 46 -1.08 14.02 6.53
CA ALA A 46 -1.68 15.30 6.15
C ALA A 46 -2.02 15.35 4.65
N VAL A 47 -1.10 14.89 3.79
CA VAL A 47 -1.33 14.79 2.34
C VAL A 47 -2.49 13.83 2.03
N MET A 48 -2.53 12.66 2.67
CA MET A 48 -3.61 11.69 2.46
C MET A 48 -4.97 12.22 2.95
N VAL A 49 -5.03 12.88 4.10
CA VAL A 49 -6.27 13.51 4.60
C VAL A 49 -6.75 14.61 3.65
N TYR A 50 -5.83 15.46 3.18
CA TYR A 50 -6.14 16.47 2.16
C TYR A 50 -6.71 15.83 0.89
N LEU A 51 -6.08 14.76 0.40
CA LEU A 51 -6.55 14.03 -0.78
C LEU A 51 -7.93 13.38 -0.56
N TYR A 52 -8.20 12.87 0.64
CA TYR A 52 -9.51 12.29 0.97
C TYR A 52 -10.62 13.34 0.86
N VAL A 53 -10.39 14.53 1.42
CA VAL A 53 -11.33 15.66 1.33
C VAL A 53 -11.47 16.14 -0.11
N LYS A 54 -10.37 16.25 -0.84
CA LYS A 54 -10.39 16.65 -2.25
C LYS A 54 -11.16 15.66 -3.13
N ALA A 55 -10.94 14.35 -2.93
CA ALA A 55 -11.63 13.28 -3.64
C ALA A 55 -13.14 13.28 -3.32
N LYS A 56 -13.51 13.55 -2.06
CA LYS A 56 -14.93 13.70 -1.65
C LYS A 56 -15.65 14.79 -2.42
N ASN A 57 -14.96 15.89 -2.68
CA ASN A 57 -15.49 17.06 -3.36
C ASN A 57 -15.25 17.01 -4.88
N ASN A 58 -14.77 15.89 -5.41
CA ASN A 58 -14.53 15.74 -6.84
C ASN A 58 -15.87 15.62 -7.59
N THR A 59 -16.09 16.50 -8.57
CA THR A 59 -17.30 16.54 -9.40
C THR A 59 -17.06 15.99 -10.82
N GLU A 60 -15.93 15.32 -11.06
CA GLU A 60 -15.61 14.70 -12.35
C GLU A 60 -16.72 13.70 -12.73
N PRO A 61 -17.42 13.91 -13.86
CA PRO A 61 -18.49 13.01 -14.29
C PRO A 61 -17.88 11.70 -14.80
N GLY A 62 -18.47 10.58 -14.40
CA GLY A 62 -18.04 9.28 -14.88
C GLY A 62 -18.36 8.16 -13.92
N VAL A 63 -18.38 6.94 -14.45
CA VAL A 63 -18.59 5.71 -13.69
C VAL A 63 -17.43 4.77 -13.98
N ILE A 64 -16.85 4.22 -12.91
CA ILE A 64 -15.75 3.28 -12.95
C ILE A 64 -16.28 1.94 -12.43
N THR A 65 -16.03 0.88 -13.18
CA THR A 65 -16.31 -0.49 -12.72
C THR A 65 -15.12 -0.99 -11.92
N VAL A 66 -15.35 -1.32 -10.65
CA VAL A 66 -14.37 -1.91 -9.75
C VAL A 66 -14.88 -3.23 -9.21
N LYS A 67 -14.00 -4.03 -8.60
CA LYS A 67 -14.46 -5.14 -7.76
C LYS A 67 -15.01 -4.61 -6.45
N GLU A 68 -16.06 -5.27 -5.95
CA GLU A 68 -16.65 -5.01 -4.64
C GLU A 68 -15.55 -4.94 -3.57
N ASP A 69 -15.53 -3.87 -2.77
CA ASP A 69 -14.56 -3.69 -1.70
C ASP A 69 -15.12 -4.32 -0.42
N LEU A 70 -14.50 -5.42 0.03
CA LEU A 70 -14.90 -6.09 1.27
C LEU A 70 -14.18 -5.50 2.51
N GLY A 71 -13.34 -4.49 2.32
CA GLY A 71 -12.54 -3.87 3.36
C GLY A 71 -11.19 -4.57 3.59
N PHE A 72 -10.27 -3.88 4.26
CA PHE A 72 -8.91 -4.36 4.55
C PHE A 72 -8.14 -4.88 3.31
N GLY A 73 -8.36 -4.27 2.15
CA GLY A 73 -7.72 -4.66 0.89
C GLY A 73 -8.28 -5.95 0.27
N GLN A 74 -9.38 -6.49 0.78
CA GLN A 74 -10.05 -7.64 0.18
C GLN A 74 -11.05 -7.18 -0.88
N THR A 75 -11.10 -7.92 -1.99
CA THR A 75 -12.08 -7.66 -3.06
C THR A 75 -13.02 -8.86 -3.21
N GLY A 76 -14.29 -8.57 -3.42
CA GLY A 76 -15.33 -9.54 -3.71
C GLY A 76 -15.33 -9.98 -5.17
N ASP A 77 -16.14 -10.98 -5.49
CA ASP A 77 -16.26 -11.50 -6.86
C ASP A 77 -17.09 -10.60 -7.78
N ARG A 78 -17.94 -9.75 -7.20
CA ARG A 78 -18.90 -8.92 -7.92
C ARG A 78 -18.25 -7.65 -8.45
N ASP A 79 -18.69 -7.23 -9.63
CA ASP A 79 -18.35 -5.92 -10.17
C ASP A 79 -19.35 -4.89 -9.65
N GLU A 80 -18.83 -3.76 -9.19
CA GLU A 80 -19.57 -2.61 -8.69
C GLU A 80 -19.26 -1.40 -9.58
N LYS A 81 -20.29 -0.59 -9.87
CA LYS A 81 -20.14 0.65 -10.62
C LYS A 81 -20.17 1.81 -9.63
N ILE A 82 -19.06 2.52 -9.52
CA ILE A 82 -18.90 3.63 -8.58
C ILE A 82 -18.52 4.91 -9.32
N THR A 83 -18.74 6.05 -8.68
CA THR A 83 -18.34 7.35 -9.24
C THR A 83 -16.83 7.54 -9.20
N VAL A 84 -16.30 8.50 -9.97
CA VAL A 84 -14.89 8.88 -9.90
C VAL A 84 -14.48 9.35 -8.50
N ALA A 85 -15.32 10.18 -7.87
CA ALA A 85 -15.12 10.65 -6.52
C ALA A 85 -15.01 9.50 -5.51
N GLU A 86 -15.96 8.56 -5.58
CA GLU A 86 -15.99 7.42 -4.68
C GLU A 86 -14.79 6.49 -4.88
N HIS A 87 -14.39 6.23 -6.13
CA HIS A 87 -13.18 5.48 -6.43
C HIS A 87 -11.95 6.12 -5.78
N ASP A 88 -11.75 7.42 -6.00
CA ASP A 88 -10.58 8.12 -5.50
C ASP A 88 -10.56 8.16 -3.96
N GLN A 89 -11.72 8.33 -3.32
CA GLN A 89 -11.85 8.22 -1.85
C GLN A 89 -11.48 6.83 -1.33
N ARG A 90 -11.98 5.76 -1.94
CA ARG A 90 -11.64 4.38 -1.56
C ARG A 90 -10.14 4.13 -1.71
N MET A 91 -9.51 4.64 -2.75
CA MET A 91 -8.07 4.50 -2.96
C MET A 91 -7.24 5.27 -1.94
N VAL A 92 -7.64 6.49 -1.55
CA VAL A 92 -7.00 7.21 -0.44
C VAL A 92 -7.14 6.44 0.87
N TRP A 93 -8.32 5.89 1.15
CA TRP A 93 -8.56 5.14 2.39
C TRP A 93 -7.67 3.89 2.48
N LYS A 94 -7.54 3.13 1.39
CA LYS A 94 -6.63 1.98 1.31
C LYS A 94 -5.17 2.40 1.55
N GLU A 95 -4.76 3.54 1.02
CA GLU A 95 -3.42 4.08 1.26
C GLU A 95 -3.20 4.42 2.75
N ILE A 96 -4.17 5.09 3.39
CA ILE A 96 -4.14 5.40 4.82
C ILE A 96 -4.03 4.12 5.65
N GLN A 97 -4.85 3.11 5.37
CA GLN A 97 -4.79 1.82 6.08
C GLN A 97 -3.42 1.16 5.92
N ARG A 98 -2.83 1.20 4.72
CA ARG A 98 -1.50 0.64 4.45
C ARG A 98 -0.41 1.36 5.22
N TYR A 99 -0.44 2.70 5.23
CA TYR A 99 0.51 3.50 6.00
C TYR A 99 0.32 3.26 7.49
N ALA A 100 -0.91 3.26 8.00
CA ALA A 100 -1.21 3.02 9.41
C ALA A 100 -0.65 1.68 9.90
N LEU A 101 -0.86 0.61 9.12
CA LEU A 101 -0.30 -0.70 9.42
C LEU A 101 1.23 -0.67 9.41
N GLY A 102 1.84 -0.07 8.38
CA GLY A 102 3.30 0.05 8.26
C GLY A 102 3.94 0.87 9.39
N THR A 103 3.36 2.02 9.73
CA THR A 103 3.76 2.87 10.86
C THR A 103 3.62 2.10 12.16
N GLY A 104 2.50 1.42 12.39
CA GLY A 104 2.26 0.62 13.60
C GLY A 104 3.32 -0.47 13.79
N VAL A 105 3.59 -1.28 12.77
CA VAL A 105 4.63 -2.31 12.81
C VAL A 105 6.01 -1.70 13.08
N THR A 106 6.31 -0.57 12.42
CA THR A 106 7.61 0.10 12.56
C THR A 106 7.82 0.65 13.96
N LEU A 107 6.81 1.31 14.52
CA LEU A 107 6.84 1.84 15.88
C LEU A 107 6.96 0.71 16.91
N LEU A 108 6.23 -0.40 16.74
CA LEU A 108 6.34 -1.56 17.62
C LEU A 108 7.75 -2.17 17.57
N VAL A 109 8.30 -2.34 16.38
CA VAL A 109 9.64 -2.91 16.21
C VAL A 109 10.70 -1.98 16.81
N HIS A 110 10.55 -0.68 16.62
CA HIS A 110 11.45 0.30 17.22
C HIS A 110 11.34 0.35 18.73
N TRP A 111 10.12 0.35 19.28
CA TRP A 111 9.91 0.43 20.71
C TRP A 111 10.41 -0.81 21.44
N LYS A 112 10.15 -2.01 20.89
CA LYS A 112 10.50 -3.28 21.53
C LYS A 112 11.98 -3.64 21.39
N TRP A 113 12.62 -3.34 20.25
CA TRP A 113 13.99 -3.77 19.96
C TRP A 113 14.97 -2.62 19.69
N GLY A 114 14.54 -1.36 19.77
CA GLY A 114 15.41 -0.23 19.43
C GLY A 114 15.86 -0.24 17.98
N PHE A 115 15.12 -0.90 17.08
CA PHE A 115 15.58 -1.08 15.70
C PHE A 115 15.34 0.20 14.87
N PHE A 116 16.40 0.96 14.62
CA PHE A 116 16.37 2.25 13.92
C PHE A 116 16.30 2.22 12.39
N PRO A 117 16.91 1.26 11.67
CA PRO A 117 16.93 1.29 10.20
C PRO A 117 15.54 1.47 9.56
N PRO A 118 14.45 0.82 10.04
CA PRO A 118 13.11 1.08 9.53
C PRO A 118 12.66 2.54 9.63
N LEU A 119 12.95 3.24 10.72
CA LEU A 119 12.58 4.66 10.90
C LEU A 119 13.30 5.53 9.86
N VAL A 120 14.61 5.33 9.72
CA VAL A 120 15.44 6.13 8.80
C VAL A 120 15.03 5.88 7.35
N ILE A 121 14.87 4.61 6.96
CA ILE A 121 14.46 4.25 5.60
C ILE A 121 13.07 4.81 5.28
N GLN A 122 12.10 4.65 6.18
CA GLN A 122 10.72 5.08 5.94
C GLN A 122 10.57 6.60 5.92
N THR A 123 11.40 7.32 6.67
CA THR A 123 11.45 8.79 6.65
C THR A 123 11.58 9.35 5.22
N ILE A 124 12.36 8.67 4.37
CA ILE A 124 12.62 9.11 2.99
C ILE A 124 11.71 8.36 2.01
N THR A 125 11.63 7.03 2.15
CA THR A 125 10.95 6.19 1.17
C THR A 125 9.44 6.35 1.17
N GLN A 126 8.81 6.62 2.31
CA GLN A 126 7.36 6.76 2.36
C GLN A 126 6.87 8.04 1.66
N PRO A 127 7.39 9.24 1.96
CA PRO A 127 7.04 10.42 1.17
C PRO A 127 7.28 10.21 -0.33
N PHE A 128 8.45 9.66 -0.70
CA PHE A 128 8.75 9.37 -2.09
C PHE A 128 7.72 8.43 -2.73
N ASN A 129 7.36 7.34 -2.06
CA ASN A 129 6.35 6.39 -2.55
C ASN A 129 4.96 7.00 -2.64
N LEU A 130 4.59 7.87 -1.70
CA LEU A 130 3.34 8.62 -1.72
C LEU A 130 3.25 9.48 -2.99
N PHE A 131 4.28 10.27 -3.29
CA PHE A 131 4.32 11.09 -4.50
C PHE A 131 4.35 10.28 -5.81
N GLN A 132 4.76 9.01 -5.75
CA GLN A 132 4.68 8.11 -6.89
C GLN A 132 3.30 7.44 -7.04
N SER A 133 2.41 7.57 -6.06
CA SER A 133 1.08 6.97 -6.11
C SER A 133 0.20 7.64 -7.19
N PRO A 134 -0.62 6.86 -7.92
CA PRO A 134 -1.52 7.42 -8.93
C PRO A 134 -2.50 8.46 -8.36
N ILE A 135 -2.97 8.25 -7.13
CA ILE A 135 -3.88 9.16 -6.44
C ILE A 135 -3.24 10.53 -6.22
N VAL A 136 -1.98 10.61 -5.81
CA VAL A 136 -1.27 11.89 -5.64
C VAL A 136 -0.99 12.52 -7.01
N LYS A 137 -0.57 11.74 -8.01
CA LYS A 137 -0.29 12.27 -9.35
C LYS A 137 -1.53 12.91 -9.98
N VAL A 138 -2.67 12.23 -9.92
CA VAL A 138 -3.91 12.73 -10.51
C VAL A 138 -4.53 13.85 -9.66
N ASN A 139 -4.69 13.63 -8.36
CA ASN A 139 -5.45 14.57 -7.52
C ASN A 139 -4.61 15.70 -6.92
N LEU A 140 -3.31 15.54 -6.68
CA LEU A 140 -2.45 16.61 -6.15
C LEU A 140 -1.66 17.30 -7.27
N LEU A 141 -1.01 16.52 -8.15
CA LEU A 141 -0.13 17.06 -9.20
C LEU A 141 -0.89 17.45 -10.48
N GLY A 142 -2.16 17.08 -10.61
CA GLY A 142 -3.00 17.45 -11.76
C GLY A 142 -2.67 16.69 -13.05
N GLU A 143 -1.97 15.56 -12.94
CA GLU A 143 -1.72 14.70 -14.09
C GLU A 143 -3.03 14.13 -14.64
N ARG A 144 -3.16 14.04 -15.96
CA ARG A 144 -4.36 13.50 -16.58
C ARG A 144 -4.51 12.01 -16.25
N ALA A 145 -5.72 11.55 -15.98
CA ALA A 145 -6.02 10.14 -15.70
C ALA A 145 -6.09 9.29 -16.99
N TRP A 146 -5.00 9.26 -17.76
CA TRP A 146 -4.86 8.55 -19.03
C TRP A 146 -3.62 7.64 -19.02
N GLY A 147 -3.54 6.71 -19.97
CA GLY A 147 -2.44 5.74 -20.04
C GLY A 147 -2.31 4.94 -18.74
N GLU A 148 -1.15 5.00 -18.10
CA GLU A 148 -0.86 4.32 -16.83
C GLU A 148 -1.63 4.88 -15.63
N LEU A 149 -2.09 6.13 -15.70
CA LEU A 149 -2.90 6.79 -14.66
C LEU A 149 -4.40 6.64 -14.89
N ARG A 150 -4.82 5.85 -15.87
CA ARG A 150 -6.23 5.58 -16.11
C ARG A 150 -6.83 4.78 -14.94
N ARG A 151 -7.94 5.27 -14.40
CA ARG A 151 -8.72 4.58 -13.36
C ARG A 151 -9.44 3.35 -13.97
N PRO A 152 -9.65 2.26 -13.21
CA PRO A 152 -9.25 2.07 -11.81
C PRO A 152 -7.75 1.76 -11.67
N TRP A 153 -7.11 2.33 -10.66
CA TRP A 153 -5.68 2.07 -10.44
C TRP A 153 -5.50 0.67 -9.82
N THR A 154 -4.55 -0.09 -10.36
CA THR A 154 -4.25 -1.41 -9.79
C THR A 154 -3.61 -1.23 -8.42
N ASP A 155 -4.08 -1.97 -7.41
CA ASP A 155 -3.44 -1.99 -6.10
C ASP A 155 -1.98 -2.44 -6.26
N ARG A 156 -1.04 -1.55 -5.93
CA ARG A 156 0.41 -1.75 -6.15
C ARG A 156 0.94 -2.96 -5.38
N ASN A 157 0.26 -3.30 -4.29
CA ASN A 157 0.41 -4.55 -3.55
C ASN A 157 -0.97 -5.20 -3.42
N ASP A 158 -1.49 -5.72 -4.53
CA ASP A 158 -2.51 -6.76 -4.45
C ASP A 158 -1.87 -7.98 -3.78
N MET A 159 -1.78 -7.95 -2.45
CA MET A 159 -1.15 -8.97 -1.61
C MET A 159 -1.77 -10.33 -1.90
N SER A 160 -3.07 -10.35 -2.24
CA SER A 160 -3.75 -11.53 -2.73
C SER A 160 -3.10 -12.07 -4.00
N LYS A 161 -2.82 -11.23 -5.02
CA LYS A 161 -2.05 -11.68 -6.21
C LYS A 161 -0.63 -12.14 -5.88
N SER A 162 0.06 -11.47 -4.95
CA SER A 162 1.41 -11.87 -4.55
C SER A 162 1.44 -13.21 -3.81
N ILE A 163 0.49 -13.43 -2.89
CA ILE A 163 0.35 -14.68 -2.14
C ILE A 163 -0.12 -15.80 -3.07
N ASN A 164 -1.08 -15.53 -3.95
CA ASN A 164 -1.56 -16.51 -4.92
C ASN A 164 -0.46 -16.91 -5.91
N SER A 165 0.33 -15.95 -6.40
CA SER A 165 1.49 -16.24 -7.25
C SER A 165 2.55 -17.08 -6.54
N TRP A 166 2.78 -16.84 -5.24
CA TRP A 166 3.73 -17.62 -4.45
C TRP A 166 3.22 -19.04 -4.21
N ASN A 167 1.93 -19.19 -3.88
CA ASN A 167 1.26 -20.48 -3.76
C ASN A 167 1.30 -21.27 -5.08
N ASP A 168 0.94 -20.64 -6.21
CA ASP A 168 0.99 -21.28 -7.54
C ASP A 168 2.42 -21.75 -7.88
N THR A 169 3.43 -20.98 -7.50
CA THR A 169 4.85 -21.36 -7.69
C THR A 169 5.22 -22.59 -6.84
N ILE A 170 4.77 -22.65 -5.59
CA ILE A 170 5.03 -23.80 -4.71
C ILE A 170 4.31 -25.05 -5.21
N MET A 171 3.04 -24.93 -5.60
CA MET A 171 2.27 -26.07 -6.12
C MET A 171 2.88 -26.60 -7.41
N SER A 172 3.29 -25.70 -8.31
CA SER A 172 4.03 -26.06 -9.53
C SER A 172 5.36 -26.75 -9.24
N ALA A 173 6.08 -26.35 -8.18
CA ALA A 173 7.36 -26.97 -7.79
C ALA A 173 7.17 -28.34 -7.13
N LEU A 174 6.03 -28.58 -6.47
CA LEU A 174 5.66 -29.85 -5.85
C LEU A 174 5.04 -30.85 -6.85
N GLY A 175 4.89 -30.46 -8.12
CA GLY A 175 4.28 -31.32 -9.15
C GLY A 175 2.77 -31.52 -8.96
N GLU A 176 2.16 -30.83 -8.00
CA GLU A 176 0.71 -30.83 -7.80
C GLU A 176 0.09 -29.79 -8.74
N PRO A 177 -0.99 -30.13 -9.47
CA PRO A 177 -1.65 -29.14 -10.32
C PRO A 177 -2.06 -27.97 -9.43
N PRO A 178 -1.82 -26.70 -9.86
CA PRO A 178 -2.20 -25.55 -9.06
C PRO A 178 -3.67 -25.72 -8.71
N VAL A 179 -3.97 -25.74 -7.41
CA VAL A 179 -5.34 -25.79 -6.92
C VAL A 179 -5.94 -24.44 -7.32
N LYS A 180 -6.38 -24.34 -8.57
CA LYS A 180 -7.38 -23.38 -8.98
C LYS A 180 -8.50 -23.65 -8.01
N VAL A 181 -8.69 -22.79 -7.01
CA VAL A 181 -9.90 -22.77 -6.20
C VAL A 181 -11.02 -22.52 -7.20
N SER A 182 -11.52 -23.64 -7.74
CA SER A 182 -12.35 -23.57 -8.92
C SER A 182 -13.64 -22.97 -8.44
N LYS A 183 -14.07 -21.91 -9.13
CA LYS A 183 -15.39 -21.26 -8.96
C LYS A 183 -16.57 -22.26 -8.95
N LYS A 184 -16.35 -23.56 -9.24
CA LYS A 184 -17.31 -24.65 -9.13
C LYS A 184 -17.42 -25.26 -7.73
N ALA A 185 -16.35 -25.34 -6.93
CA ALA A 185 -16.40 -25.95 -5.59
C ALA A 185 -17.13 -25.07 -4.57
N SER A 186 -16.87 -23.76 -4.58
CA SER A 186 -17.60 -22.77 -3.75
C SER A 186 -19.08 -22.68 -4.14
N LYS A 187 -19.42 -22.71 -5.44
CA LYS A 187 -20.81 -22.78 -5.92
C LYS A 187 -21.54 -24.06 -5.49
N LYS A 188 -20.86 -25.21 -5.44
CA LYS A 188 -21.47 -26.49 -5.01
C LYS A 188 -21.69 -26.53 -3.49
N ALA A 189 -20.80 -25.93 -2.70
CA ALA A 189 -20.95 -25.80 -1.25
C ALA A 189 -22.06 -24.80 -0.86
N ALA A 190 -22.15 -23.65 -1.54
CA ALA A 190 -23.21 -22.67 -1.32
C ALA A 190 -24.60 -23.20 -1.70
N LYS A 191 -24.72 -23.98 -2.79
CA LYS A 191 -26.00 -24.59 -3.20
C LYS A 191 -26.47 -25.71 -2.28
N ARG A 192 -25.57 -26.31 -1.48
CA ARG A 192 -25.89 -27.36 -0.50
C ARG A 192 -26.34 -26.83 0.87
N LYS A 193 -26.08 -25.55 1.17
CA LYS A 193 -26.54 -24.87 2.40
C LYS A 193 -27.91 -24.19 2.26
N ASN A 194 -28.44 -24.08 1.04
CA ASN A 194 -29.75 -23.48 0.74
C ASN A 194 -30.82 -24.52 0.33
N LYS A 195 -30.64 -25.78 0.73
CA LYS A 195 -31.63 -26.85 0.58
C LYS A 195 -31.73 -27.57 1.92
#